data_AF-A0A657AL66-F1
#
_entry.id   AF-A0A657AL66-F1
#
_cell.length_a   1.000
_cell.length_b   1.000
_cell.length_c   1.000
_cell.angle_alpha   90.00
_cell.angle_beta   90.00
_cell.angle_gamma   90.00
#
_symmetry.space_group_name_H-M   'P 1'
#
loop_
_entity.id
_entity.type
_entity.pdbx_description
1 polymer ?
#
loop_
_entity_poly.entity_id
_entity_poly.type
_entity_poly.pdbx_seq_one_letter_code
_entity_poly.pdbx_strand_id
1 'polypeptide(L)'
;MKSITSKGIAIRFVFALLLVLLSYNPSTFSYYHWLLSSISEPTPWLALSAVALIIGWVIYVRATLKSLGPVGLTLAALLVAIIIWALIDIGLISISEPSAFVWLLE
;
A
#
# COMPACT_ATOMS: atom_id res chain seq x y z
N MET A 1 17.24 14.98 -19.31
CA MET A 1 16.71 13.83 -18.54
C MET A 1 17.12 14.04 -17.08
N LYS A 2 16.17 14.14 -16.13
CA LYS A 2 16.54 14.25 -14.69
C LYS A 2 17.19 12.93 -14.28
N SER A 3 18.40 13.00 -13.70
CA SER A 3 19.10 11.83 -13.16
C SER A 3 18.24 11.13 -12.10
N ILE A 4 18.14 9.81 -12.17
CA ILE A 4 17.56 9.00 -11.11
C ILE A 4 18.62 8.91 -10.00
N THR A 5 18.45 9.70 -8.94
CA THR A 5 19.32 9.66 -7.77
C THR A 5 18.79 8.64 -6.77
N SER A 6 19.67 7.90 -6.07
CA SER A 6 19.28 6.93 -5.03
C SER A 6 18.40 7.55 -3.95
N LYS A 7 18.65 8.82 -3.58
CA LYS A 7 17.79 9.61 -2.70
C LYS A 7 16.35 9.76 -3.23
N GLY A 8 16.21 9.95 -4.54
CA GLY A 8 14.91 10.08 -5.21
C GLY A 8 14.15 8.75 -5.28
N ILE A 9 14.84 7.62 -5.33
CA ILE A 9 14.23 6.29 -5.22
C ILE A 9 13.76 6.07 -3.77
N ALA A 10 14.65 6.30 -2.80
CA ALA A 10 14.36 6.09 -1.38
C ALA A 10 13.14 6.90 -0.92
N ILE A 11 13.02 8.17 -1.30
CA ILE A 11 11.87 9.00 -0.89
C ILE A 11 10.55 8.53 -1.49
N ARG A 12 10.56 8.01 -2.72
CA ARG A 12 9.35 7.45 -3.36
C ARG A 12 8.93 6.16 -2.69
N PHE A 13 9.91 5.31 -2.34
CA PHE A 13 9.67 4.08 -1.61
C PHE A 13 9.09 4.36 -0.22
N VAL A 14 9.72 5.25 0.56
CA VAL A 14 9.21 5.66 1.88
C VAL A 14 7.81 6.26 1.77
N PHE A 15 7.56 7.09 0.76
CA PHE A 15 6.22 7.64 0.54
C PHE A 15 5.19 6.56 0.21
N ALA A 16 5.54 5.58 -0.63
CA ALA A 16 4.68 4.45 -0.94
C ALA A 16 4.34 3.64 0.32
N LEU A 17 5.36 3.30 1.12
CA LEU A 17 5.20 2.58 2.37
C LEU A 17 4.29 3.33 3.35
N LEU A 18 4.51 4.64 3.53
CA LEU A 18 3.65 5.47 4.36
C LEU A 18 2.20 5.49 3.85
N LEU A 19 2.00 5.58 2.53
CA LEU A 19 0.66 5.61 1.94
C LEU A 19 -0.10 4.31 2.23
N VAL A 20 0.57 3.17 2.12
CA VAL A 20 -0.01 1.86 2.44
C VAL A 20 -0.32 1.78 3.94
N LEU A 21 0.68 2.01 4.81
CA LEU A 21 0.54 1.93 6.26
C LEU A 21 -0.54 2.87 6.83
N LEU A 22 -0.66 4.08 6.29
CA LEU A 22 -1.69 5.03 6.73
C LEU A 22 -3.10 4.59 6.29
N SER A 23 -3.21 3.84 5.18
CA SER A 23 -4.49 3.32 4.70
C SER A 23 -4.97 2.17 5.57
N TYR A 24 -4.12 1.17 5.77
CA TYR A 24 -4.36 0.01 6.60
C TYR A 24 -3.04 -0.51 7.14
N ASN A 25 -3.06 -1.03 8.35
CA ASN A 25 -2.02 -1.89 8.91
C ASN A 25 -2.63 -2.69 10.07
N PRO A 26 -2.02 -3.80 10.53
CA PRO A 26 -2.56 -4.63 11.59
C PRO A 26 -2.58 -3.97 12.98
N SER A 27 -1.89 -2.85 13.14
CA SER A 27 -1.98 -2.06 14.37
C SER A 27 -3.26 -1.23 14.37
N THR A 28 -3.69 -0.80 15.56
CA THR A 28 -4.88 0.05 15.74
C THR A 28 -4.73 1.45 15.13
N PHE A 29 -3.55 1.80 14.61
CA PHE A 29 -3.21 3.12 14.07
C PHE A 29 -3.22 3.13 12.54
N SER A 30 -4.41 3.07 11.93
CA SER A 30 -4.59 3.34 10.50
C SER A 30 -5.91 4.08 10.23
N TYR A 31 -6.02 4.70 9.07
CA TYR A 31 -7.24 5.39 8.65
C TYR A 31 -8.45 4.44 8.66
N TYR A 32 -8.26 3.17 8.28
CA TYR A 32 -9.30 2.15 8.37
C TYR A 32 -9.88 2.00 9.79
N HIS A 33 -9.03 1.84 10.81
CA HIS A 33 -9.48 1.73 12.20
C HIS A 33 -10.14 3.02 12.69
N TRP A 34 -9.56 4.18 12.33
CA TRP A 34 -10.14 5.47 12.69
C TRP A 34 -11.52 5.65 12.06
N LEU A 35 -11.68 5.32 10.78
CA LEU A 35 -12.96 5.34 10.07
C LEU A 35 -14.00 4.48 10.79
N LEU A 36 -13.70 3.21 11.10
CA LEU A 36 -14.64 2.32 11.78
C LEU A 36 -15.07 2.86 13.15
N SER A 37 -14.14 3.46 13.90
CA SER A 37 -14.43 4.02 15.23
C SER A 37 -15.27 5.30 15.19
N SER A 38 -15.22 6.06 14.10
CA SER A 38 -15.80 7.40 13.98
C SER A 38 -16.90 7.52 12.92
N ILE A 39 -17.30 6.40 12.29
CA ILE A 39 -18.29 6.42 11.19
C ILE A 39 -19.68 6.88 11.65
N SER A 40 -20.03 6.62 12.91
CA SER A 40 -21.30 7.05 13.50
C SER A 40 -21.36 8.56 13.76
N GLU A 41 -20.20 9.19 13.99
CA GLU A 41 -20.06 10.63 14.26
C GLU A 41 -18.82 11.19 13.53
N PRO A 42 -18.91 11.37 12.20
CA PRO A 42 -17.74 11.73 11.40
C PRO A 42 -17.26 13.14 11.70
N THR A 43 -15.94 13.29 11.85
CA THR A 43 -15.32 14.60 12.07
C THR A 43 -14.80 15.20 10.76
N PRO A 44 -14.67 16.55 10.65
CA PRO A 44 -14.05 17.17 9.48
C PRO A 44 -12.62 16.66 9.22
N TRP A 45 -11.88 16.30 10.28
CA TRP A 45 -10.54 15.73 10.18
C TRP A 45 -10.54 14.35 9.52
N LEU A 46 -11.53 13.51 9.84
CA LEU A 46 -11.71 12.21 9.21
C LEU A 46 -11.90 12.38 7.69
N ALA A 47 -12.78 13.29 7.28
CA ALA A 47 -13.03 13.59 5.87
C ALA A 47 -11.78 14.15 5.16
N LEU A 48 -11.05 15.07 5.79
CA LEU A 48 -9.81 15.64 5.25
C LEU A 48 -8.75 14.55 5.02
N SER A 49 -8.56 13.66 5.99
CA SER A 49 -7.61 12.55 5.89
C SER A 49 -8.02 11.56 4.79
N ALA A 50 -9.32 11.30 4.62
CA ALA A 50 -9.84 10.50 3.52
C ALA A 50 -9.42 11.07 2.16
N VAL A 51 -9.66 12.37 1.96
CA VAL A 51 -9.34 13.07 0.71
C VAL A 51 -7.84 13.10 0.47
N ALA A 52 -7.04 13.36 1.51
CA ALA A 52 -5.59 13.36 1.42
C ALA A 52 -5.04 11.97 1.00
N LEU A 53 -5.55 10.88 1.58
CA LEU A 53 -5.18 9.52 1.22
C LEU A 53 -5.59 9.19 -0.23
N ILE A 54 -6.80 9.56 -0.63
CA ILE A 54 -7.28 9.36 -2.01
C ILE A 54 -6.37 10.09 -3.00
N ILE A 55 -6.00 11.34 -2.72
CA ILE A 55 -5.06 12.10 -3.56
C ILE A 55 -3.72 11.36 -3.67
N GLY A 56 -3.18 10.90 -2.54
CA GLY A 56 -1.93 10.11 -2.51
C GLY A 56 -2.00 8.87 -3.39
N TRP A 57 -3.06 8.06 -3.25
CA TRP A 57 -3.29 6.86 -4.06
C TRP A 57 -3.47 7.18 -5.54
N VAL A 58 -4.24 8.21 -5.89
CA VAL A 58 -4.46 8.61 -7.28
C VAL A 58 -3.13 9.00 -7.94
N ILE A 59 -2.29 9.78 -7.25
CA ILE A 59 -0.97 10.16 -7.77
C ILE A 59 -0.10 8.92 -7.96
N TYR A 60 -0.05 8.03 -6.97
CA TYR A 60 0.81 6.84 -7.02
C TYR A 60 0.38 5.87 -8.12
N VAL A 61 -0.90 5.52 -8.20
CA VAL A 61 -1.44 4.62 -9.23
C VAL A 61 -1.24 5.20 -10.63
N ARG A 62 -1.51 6.50 -10.82
CA ARG A 62 -1.27 7.14 -12.13
C ARG A 62 0.21 7.14 -12.50
N ALA A 63 1.10 7.38 -11.55
CA ALA A 63 2.54 7.33 -11.79
C ALA A 63 2.98 5.92 -12.20
N THR A 64 2.49 4.89 -11.52
CA THR A 64 2.76 3.48 -11.83
C THR A 64 2.24 3.09 -13.21
N LEU A 65 0.99 3.43 -13.53
CA LEU A 65 0.41 3.16 -14.85
C LEU A 65 1.15 3.88 -15.97
N LYS A 66 1.59 5.12 -15.74
CA LYS A 66 2.38 5.86 -16.73
C LYS A 66 3.77 5.26 -16.93
N SER A 67 4.36 4.69 -15.88
CA SER A 67 5.72 4.13 -15.92
C SER A 67 5.76 2.72 -16.50
N LEU A 68 4.82 1.87 -16.11
CA LEU A 68 4.86 0.43 -16.39
C LEU A 68 3.81 0.00 -17.43
N GLY A 69 2.80 0.84 -17.65
CA GLY A 69 1.62 0.50 -18.44
C GLY A 69 0.73 -0.54 -17.76
N PRO A 70 -0.47 -0.80 -18.29
CA PRO A 70 -1.38 -1.82 -17.75
C PRO A 70 -0.77 -3.23 -17.78
N VAL A 71 -0.13 -3.61 -18.90
CA VAL A 71 0.48 -4.94 -19.06
C VAL A 71 1.60 -5.15 -18.05
N GLY A 72 2.50 -4.18 -17.91
CA GLY A 72 3.60 -4.28 -16.97
C GLY A 72 3.12 -4.29 -15.51
N LEU A 73 2.07 -3.53 -15.18
CA LEU A 73 1.43 -3.59 -13.86
C LEU A 73 0.82 -4.97 -13.58
N THR A 74 0.12 -5.56 -14.55
CA THR A 74 -0.43 -6.92 -14.42
C THR A 74 0.68 -7.95 -14.22
N LEU A 75 1.76 -7.88 -15.01
CA LEU A 75 2.90 -8.79 -14.85
C LEU A 75 3.59 -8.64 -13.49
N ALA A 76 3.75 -7.40 -13.00
CA ALA A 76 4.30 -7.15 -11.67
C ALA A 76 3.40 -7.72 -10.57
N ALA A 77 2.07 -7.54 -10.67
CA ALA A 77 1.12 -8.11 -9.74
C ALA A 77 1.14 -9.65 -9.73
N LEU A 78 1.20 -10.27 -10.91
CA LEU A 78 1.34 -11.72 -11.05
C LEU A 78 2.65 -12.23 -10.44
N LEU A 79 3.77 -11.52 -10.67
CA LEU A 79 5.05 -11.88 -10.08
C LEU A 79 4.97 -11.87 -8.54
N VAL A 80 4.43 -10.81 -7.95
CA VAL A 80 4.26 -10.72 -6.48
C VAL A 80 3.35 -11.83 -5.98
N ALA A 81 2.22 -12.09 -6.66
CA ALA A 81 1.31 -13.18 -6.29
C ALA A 81 1.99 -14.56 -6.33
N ILE A 82 2.82 -14.83 -7.34
CA ILE A 82 3.59 -16.07 -7.46
C ILE A 82 4.67 -16.17 -6.38
N ILE A 83 5.35 -15.08 -6.03
CA ILE A 83 6.33 -15.07 -4.94
C ILE A 83 5.63 -15.41 -3.61
N ILE A 84 4.49 -14.79 -3.33
CA ILE A 84 3.71 -15.08 -2.12
C ILE A 84 3.27 -16.54 -2.10
N TRP A 85 2.77 -17.06 -3.23
CA TRP A 85 2.41 -18.48 -3.33
C TRP A 85 3.63 -19.37 -3.07
N ALA A 86 4.79 -19.07 -3.65
CA ALA A 86 6.02 -19.83 -3.41
C ALA A 86 6.42 -19.81 -1.93
N LEU A 87 6.29 -18.68 -1.23
CA LEU A 87 6.57 -18.55 0.21
C LEU A 87 5.61 -19.38 1.07
N ILE A 88 4.35 -19.49 0.66
CA ILE A 88 3.36 -20.35 1.31
C ILE A 88 3.70 -21.83 1.07
N ASP A 89 4.07 -22.20 -0.16
CA ASP A 89 4.36 -23.58 -0.56
C ASP A 89 5.56 -24.18 0.20
N ILE A 90 6.60 -23.38 0.42
CA ILE A 90 7.77 -23.79 1.22
C ILE A 90 7.54 -23.70 2.74
N GLY A 91 6.33 -23.33 3.18
CA GLY A 91 5.95 -23.28 4.59
C GLY A 91 6.54 -22.11 5.40
N LEU A 92 7.07 -21.07 4.73
CA LEU A 92 7.58 -19.87 5.42
C LEU A 92 6.45 -18.97 5.92
N ILE A 93 5.29 -18.99 5.26
CA ILE A 93 4.16 -18.10 5.55
C ILE A 93 2.88 -18.91 5.63
N SER A 94 2.10 -18.70 6.70
CA SER A 94 0.77 -19.30 6.86
C SER A 94 -0.32 -18.29 6.60
N ILE A 95 -1.35 -18.70 5.87
CA ILE A 95 -2.58 -17.92 5.65
C ILE A 95 -3.43 -17.85 6.95
N SER A 96 -3.16 -18.73 7.92
CA SER A 96 -3.87 -18.78 9.20
C SER A 96 -3.53 -17.63 10.15
N GLU A 97 -2.48 -16.85 9.87
CA GLU A 97 -2.05 -15.69 10.66
C GLU A 97 -2.18 -14.41 9.80
N PRO A 98 -3.37 -13.79 9.75
CA PRO A 98 -3.65 -12.66 8.86
C PRO A 98 -2.72 -11.46 9.09
N SER A 99 -2.23 -11.27 10.32
CA SER A 99 -1.35 -10.16 10.68
C SER A 99 0.01 -10.25 9.99
N ALA A 100 0.63 -11.43 9.96
CA ALA A 100 1.91 -11.65 9.30
C ALA A 100 1.80 -11.52 7.78
N PHE A 101 0.68 -11.95 7.22
CA PHE A 101 0.39 -11.83 5.78
C PHE A 101 0.19 -10.37 5.35
N VAL A 102 -0.45 -9.55 6.18
CA VAL A 102 -0.63 -8.11 5.89
C VAL A 102 0.73 -7.41 5.85
N TRP A 103 1.60 -7.57 6.85
CA TRP A 103 2.92 -6.93 6.85
C TRP A 103 3.80 -7.34 5.66
N LEU A 104 3.61 -8.52 5.09
CA LEU A 104 4.34 -8.95 3.89
C LEU A 104 3.89 -8.19 2.63
N LEU A 105 2.61 -7.82 2.56
CA LEU A 105 2.02 -7.14 1.41
C LEU A 105 2.32 -5.64 1.37
N GLU A 106 2.68 -5.04 2.51
CA GLU A 106 2.97 -3.60 2.68
C GLU A 106 4.41 -3.23 2.31
#